data_AF-A0A7C4VHX9-F1
#
_entry.id   AF-A0A7C4VHX9-F1
#
_cell.length_a   1.000
_cell.length_b   1.000
_cell.length_c   1.000
_cell.angle_alpha   90.00
_cell.angle_beta   90.00
_cell.angle_gamma   90.00
#
_symmetry.space_group_name_H-M   'P 1'
#
loop_
_entity.id
_entity.type
_entity.pdbx_description
1 polymer ?
#
loop_
_entity_poly.entity_id
_entity_poly.type
_entity_poly.pdbx_seq_one_letter_code
_entity_poly.pdbx_strand_id
1 'polypeptide(L)'
;MRPFTLGRLADLIRLVQTMHGVTVDQVEEAMMVTEDRALELLKQAEEMGLVKCDGALYYSTSLGNIFFEAFIRGDKSKLDGVLNEYAPYFKIKSAISRKSTDVEELKRLTGLTEVAIEIVLRLLQYTCDNLCFMDEKIFLSTKELPKSADFFSVLKNAYLEFSKFAQWGCSKNFIRVDKVAIHVCQELRLSLDDFSKMLSKILDSDYPIDLYSEGMSYQFMPFVNRKINPSSYRKCYIRIRT
;
A
#
# COMPACT_ATOMS: atom_id res chain seq x y z
N MET A 1 19.59 7.05 12.46
CA MET A 1 19.93 6.58 11.09
C MET A 1 18.85 7.08 10.14
N ARG A 2 19.17 7.83 9.08
CA ARG A 2 18.14 8.31 8.13
C ARG A 2 17.77 7.16 7.17
N PRO A 3 16.48 6.91 6.93
CA PRO A 3 16.07 5.79 6.08
C PRO A 3 16.49 5.99 4.62
N PHE A 4 16.69 4.87 3.92
CA PHE A 4 16.84 4.85 2.47
C PHE A 4 15.52 5.30 1.82
N THR A 5 15.56 6.34 0.99
CA THR A 5 14.37 6.96 0.39
C THR A 5 14.56 7.16 -1.09
N LEU A 6 13.45 7.22 -1.83
CA LEU A 6 13.44 7.42 -3.28
C LEU A 6 14.12 8.76 -3.68
N GLY A 7 13.94 9.80 -2.86
CA GLY A 7 14.65 11.08 -3.04
C GLY A 7 16.17 10.96 -2.87
N ARG A 8 16.64 10.19 -1.88
CA ARG A 8 18.08 9.94 -1.68
C ARG A 8 18.70 9.15 -2.84
N LEU A 9 17.96 8.19 -3.39
CA LEU A 9 18.35 7.50 -4.62
C LEU A 9 18.48 8.49 -5.78
N ALA A 10 17.47 9.34 -6.00
CA ALA A 10 17.51 10.32 -7.08
C ALA A 10 18.67 11.31 -6.93
N ASP A 11 18.96 11.78 -5.71
CA ASP A 11 20.11 12.65 -5.42
C ASP A 11 21.45 11.95 -5.71
N LEU A 12 21.58 10.67 -5.35
CA LEU A 12 22.77 9.88 -5.66
C LEU A 12 22.96 9.74 -7.17
N ILE A 13 21.91 9.38 -7.92
CA ILE A 13 21.99 9.26 -9.38
C ILE A 13 22.33 10.61 -10.02
N ARG A 14 21.74 11.72 -9.55
CA ARG A 14 22.07 13.07 -10.02
C ARG A 14 23.55 13.39 -9.81
N LEU A 15 24.10 13.07 -8.63
CA LEU A 15 25.50 13.28 -8.30
C LEU A 15 26.40 12.46 -9.26
N VAL A 16 26.10 11.17 -9.41
CA VAL A 16 26.82 10.25 -10.31
C VAL A 16 26.85 10.78 -11.76
N GLN A 17 25.71 11.28 -12.25
CA GLN A 17 25.59 11.87 -13.59
C GLN A 17 26.39 13.16 -13.72
N THR A 18 26.30 14.06 -12.73
CA THR A 18 26.94 15.38 -12.76
C THR A 18 28.46 15.28 -12.74
N MET A 19 28.99 14.28 -12.01
CA MET A 19 30.43 14.07 -11.88
C MET A 19 31.01 13.09 -12.92
N HIS A 20 30.17 12.53 -13.79
CA HIS A 20 30.53 11.50 -14.77
C HIS A 20 31.23 10.28 -14.15
N GLY A 21 30.79 9.88 -12.95
CA GLY A 21 31.43 8.85 -12.13
C GLY A 21 31.77 9.38 -10.75
N VAL A 22 31.53 8.58 -9.70
CA VAL A 22 31.81 8.98 -8.31
C VAL A 22 32.55 7.91 -7.52
N THR A 23 33.44 8.33 -6.62
CA THR A 23 34.02 7.48 -5.58
C THR A 23 33.15 7.49 -4.31
N VAL A 24 33.43 6.60 -3.37
CA VAL A 24 32.77 6.58 -2.05
C VAL A 24 32.99 7.91 -1.32
N ASP A 25 34.22 8.41 -1.27
CA ASP A 25 34.58 9.68 -0.62
C ASP A 25 33.79 10.87 -1.18
N GLN A 26 33.61 10.92 -2.50
CA GLN A 26 32.84 11.98 -3.16
C GLN A 26 31.35 11.91 -2.77
N VAL A 27 30.80 10.71 -2.61
CA VAL A 27 29.42 10.51 -2.12
C VAL A 27 29.30 10.89 -0.64
N GLU A 28 30.29 10.53 0.17
CA GLU A 28 30.36 10.88 1.59
C GLU A 28 30.29 12.40 1.79
N GLU A 29 31.19 13.13 1.12
CA GLU A 29 31.30 14.58 1.18
C GLU A 29 30.04 15.27 0.63
N ALA A 30 29.62 14.90 -0.60
CA ALA A 30 28.52 15.58 -1.28
C ALA A 30 27.15 15.31 -0.63
N MET A 31 26.92 14.11 -0.08
CA MET A 31 25.64 13.75 0.55
C MET A 31 25.62 13.97 2.07
N MET A 32 26.76 14.39 2.65
CA MET A 32 26.98 14.59 4.09
C MET A 32 26.59 13.35 4.90
N VAL A 33 27.15 12.20 4.53
CA VAL A 33 26.95 10.92 5.21
C VAL A 33 28.28 10.39 5.72
N THR A 34 28.30 9.24 6.39
CA THR A 34 29.55 8.53 6.74
C THR A 34 29.97 7.65 5.57
N GLU A 35 31.26 7.30 5.48
CA GLU A 35 31.80 6.34 4.50
C GLU A 35 30.97 5.04 4.40
N ASP A 36 30.71 4.38 5.54
CA ASP A 36 29.88 3.17 5.61
C ASP A 36 28.50 3.37 4.97
N ARG A 37 27.91 4.55 5.18
CA ARG A 37 26.59 4.87 4.65
C ARG A 37 26.67 5.19 3.16
N ALA A 38 27.69 5.89 2.70
CA ALA A 38 27.93 6.12 1.28
C ALA A 38 28.08 4.78 0.53
N LEU A 39 28.85 3.85 1.09
CA LEU A 39 29.02 2.49 0.58
C LEU A 39 27.68 1.74 0.52
N GLU A 40 26.87 1.80 1.57
CA GLU A 40 25.55 1.17 1.61
C GLU A 40 24.61 1.74 0.53
N LEU A 41 24.60 3.07 0.35
CA LEU A 41 23.79 3.73 -0.67
C LEU A 41 24.18 3.30 -2.08
N LEU A 42 25.49 3.27 -2.36
CA LEU A 42 26.03 2.84 -3.65
C LEU A 42 25.73 1.36 -3.93
N LYS A 43 25.94 0.48 -2.94
CA LYS A 43 25.59 -0.94 -3.05
C LYS A 43 24.11 -1.15 -3.31
N GLN A 44 23.22 -0.45 -2.61
CA GLN A 44 21.78 -0.57 -2.85
C GLN A 44 21.39 -0.05 -4.24
N ALA A 45 21.97 1.06 -4.70
CA ALA A 45 21.73 1.56 -6.05
C ALA A 45 22.27 0.61 -7.14
N GLU A 46 23.39 -0.07 -6.86
CA GLU A 46 23.97 -1.09 -7.73
C GLU A 46 23.12 -2.36 -7.77
N GLU A 47 22.64 -2.85 -6.62
CA GLU A 47 21.70 -3.97 -6.52
C GLU A 47 20.38 -3.69 -7.27
N MET A 48 19.94 -2.43 -7.30
CA MET A 48 18.80 -1.97 -8.10
C MET A 48 19.14 -1.78 -9.60
N GLY A 49 20.41 -1.96 -9.99
CA GLY A 49 20.88 -1.76 -11.36
C GLY A 49 20.87 -0.31 -11.84
N LEU A 50 20.75 0.67 -10.92
CA LEU A 50 20.71 2.10 -11.23
C LEU A 50 22.11 2.68 -11.43
N VAL A 51 23.10 2.12 -10.75
CA VAL A 51 24.53 2.40 -10.97
C VAL A 51 25.29 1.10 -11.23
N LYS A 52 26.49 1.22 -11.78
CA LYS A 52 27.45 0.12 -11.94
C LYS A 52 28.80 0.55 -11.37
N CYS A 53 29.47 -0.35 -10.66
CA CYS A 53 30.85 -0.15 -10.23
C CYS A 53 31.83 -0.57 -11.35
N ASP A 54 32.83 0.28 -11.64
CA ASP A 54 33.97 -0.04 -12.49
C ASP A 54 35.25 0.47 -11.82
N GLY A 55 36.00 -0.46 -11.22
CA GLY A 55 37.14 -0.16 -10.36
C GLY A 55 36.71 0.57 -9.09
N ALA A 56 37.17 1.81 -8.91
CA ALA A 56 36.85 2.65 -7.75
C ALA A 56 35.70 3.63 -8.02
N LEU A 57 35.14 3.63 -9.24
CA LEU A 57 34.15 4.60 -9.67
C LEU A 57 32.79 3.94 -9.92
N TYR A 58 31.74 4.61 -9.50
CA TYR A 58 30.35 4.25 -9.76
C TYR A 58 29.78 5.14 -10.85
N TYR A 59 29.18 4.53 -11.88
CA TYR A 59 28.59 5.21 -13.02
C TYR A 59 27.09 4.93 -13.12
N SER A 60 26.31 5.92 -13.57
CA SER A 60 24.88 5.73 -13.80
C SER A 60 24.65 4.78 -14.98
N THR A 61 23.70 3.86 -14.84
CA THR A 61 23.28 2.98 -15.94
C THR A 61 22.21 3.66 -16.79
N SER A 62 21.83 3.03 -17.92
CA SER A 62 20.65 3.45 -18.67
C SER A 62 19.38 3.41 -17.81
N LEU A 63 19.25 2.39 -16.96
CA LEU A 63 18.13 2.25 -16.02
C LEU A 63 18.14 3.37 -14.97
N GLY A 64 19.31 3.71 -14.43
CA GLY A 64 19.49 4.85 -13.52
C GLY A 64 19.07 6.19 -14.14
N ASN A 65 19.44 6.41 -15.41
CA ASN A 65 19.03 7.61 -16.14
C ASN A 65 17.51 7.68 -16.32
N ILE A 66 16.86 6.57 -16.68
CA ILE A 66 15.40 6.49 -16.81
C ILE A 66 14.72 6.73 -15.46
N PHE A 67 15.26 6.15 -14.37
CA PHE A 67 14.77 6.37 -13.02
C PHE A 67 14.80 7.85 -12.64
N PHE A 68 15.94 8.52 -12.85
CA PHE A 68 16.11 9.92 -12.49
C PHE A 68 15.15 10.84 -13.28
N GLU A 69 15.06 10.64 -14.60
CA GLU A 69 14.11 11.38 -15.44
C GLU A 69 12.65 11.18 -15.01
N ALA A 70 12.26 9.94 -14.70
CA ALA A 70 10.93 9.64 -14.22
C ALA A 70 10.66 10.30 -12.85
N PHE A 71 11.66 10.34 -11.96
CA PHE A 71 11.56 11.01 -10.68
C PHE A 71 11.34 12.53 -10.81
N ILE A 72 12.17 13.21 -11.60
CA ILE A 72 12.07 14.66 -11.81
C ILE A 72 10.75 15.05 -12.45
N ARG A 73 10.21 14.22 -13.37
CA ARG A 73 8.92 14.46 -14.03
C ARG A 73 7.71 14.06 -13.18
N GLY A 74 7.92 13.42 -12.02
CA GLY A 74 6.84 12.88 -11.19
C GLY A 74 6.09 11.72 -11.86
N ASP A 75 6.71 11.02 -12.82
CA ASP A 75 6.09 9.90 -13.54
C ASP A 75 6.17 8.62 -12.68
N LYS A 76 5.17 8.47 -11.80
CA LYS A 76 5.04 7.32 -10.90
C LYS A 76 4.94 5.99 -11.65
N SER A 77 4.28 5.95 -12.81
CA SER A 77 4.12 4.73 -13.58
C SER A 77 5.46 4.28 -14.18
N LYS A 78 6.27 5.23 -14.65
CA LYS A 78 7.59 4.93 -15.18
C LYS A 78 8.56 4.52 -14.06
N LEU A 79 8.49 5.18 -12.90
CA LEU A 79 9.25 4.78 -11.71
C LEU A 79 8.90 3.36 -11.25
N ASP A 80 7.61 3.05 -11.16
CA ASP A 80 7.13 1.71 -10.85
C ASP A 80 7.69 0.68 -11.84
N GLY A 81 7.68 1.01 -13.14
CA GLY A 81 8.25 0.19 -14.21
C GLY A 81 9.74 -0.11 -13.99
N VAL A 82 10.54 0.91 -13.68
CA VAL A 82 11.98 0.73 -13.39
C VAL A 82 12.21 -0.10 -12.14
N LEU A 83 11.47 0.17 -11.06
CA LEU A 83 11.63 -0.55 -9.80
C LEU A 83 11.18 -2.02 -9.91
N ASN A 84 10.33 -2.39 -10.87
CA ASN A 84 10.00 -3.80 -11.12
C ASN A 84 11.19 -4.64 -11.59
N GLU A 85 12.27 -4.04 -12.09
CA GLU A 85 13.51 -4.76 -12.40
C GLU A 85 14.27 -5.19 -11.13
N TYR A 86 14.02 -4.51 -10.00
CA TYR A 86 14.58 -4.87 -8.70
C TYR A 86 13.77 -6.00 -8.05
N ALA A 87 14.38 -7.19 -7.95
CA ALA A 87 13.68 -8.41 -7.55
C ALA A 87 12.92 -8.32 -6.20
N PRO A 88 13.46 -7.72 -5.12
CA PRO A 88 12.70 -7.52 -3.88
C PRO A 88 11.44 -6.68 -4.05
N TYR A 89 11.51 -5.61 -4.84
CA TYR A 89 10.35 -4.77 -5.16
C TYR A 89 9.29 -5.57 -5.91
N PHE A 90 9.69 -6.27 -6.98
CA PHE A 90 8.80 -7.12 -7.76
C PHE A 90 8.13 -8.21 -6.93
N LYS A 91 8.89 -8.90 -6.07
CA LYS A 91 8.39 -9.99 -5.23
C LYS A 91 7.30 -9.52 -4.26
N ILE A 92 7.56 -8.43 -3.53
CA ILE A 92 6.59 -7.88 -2.58
C ILE A 92 5.37 -7.39 -3.32
N LYS A 93 5.55 -6.58 -4.37
CA LYS A 93 4.44 -6.06 -5.18
C LYS A 93 3.57 -7.20 -5.72
N SER A 94 4.17 -8.26 -6.22
CA SER A 94 3.45 -9.43 -6.75
C SER A 94 2.65 -10.16 -5.65
N ALA A 95 3.19 -10.26 -4.43
CA ALA A 95 2.50 -10.88 -3.31
C ALA A 95 1.24 -10.09 -2.91
N ILE A 96 1.40 -8.78 -2.67
CA ILE A 96 0.31 -7.88 -2.25
C ILE A 96 -0.70 -7.59 -3.39
N SER A 97 -0.33 -7.87 -4.64
CA SER A 97 -1.21 -7.81 -5.81
C SER A 97 -2.10 -9.04 -5.97
N ARG A 98 -1.86 -10.11 -5.21
CA ARG A 98 -2.66 -11.35 -5.29
C ARG A 98 -3.63 -11.47 -4.13
N LYS A 99 -3.20 -11.09 -2.93
CA LYS A 99 -3.98 -11.18 -1.70
C LYS A 99 -3.52 -10.15 -0.67
N SER A 100 -4.34 -9.93 0.34
CA SER A 100 -3.97 -9.16 1.53
C SER A 100 -3.02 -9.96 2.42
N THR A 101 -1.88 -9.37 2.78
CA THR A 101 -0.81 -10.03 3.55
C THR A 101 -0.31 -9.14 4.67
N ASP A 102 0.13 -9.72 5.78
CA ASP A 102 0.90 -9.01 6.80
C ASP A 102 2.42 -9.11 6.54
N VAL A 103 3.22 -8.40 7.33
CA VAL A 103 4.69 -8.37 7.20
C VAL A 103 5.31 -9.75 7.43
N GLU A 104 4.82 -10.53 8.39
CA GLU A 104 5.33 -11.88 8.67
C GLU A 104 5.06 -12.84 7.51
N GLU A 105 3.91 -12.72 6.88
CA GLU A 105 3.60 -13.46 5.66
C GLU A 105 4.47 -13.04 4.49
N LEU A 106 4.73 -11.74 4.32
CA LEU A 106 5.67 -11.25 3.30
C LEU A 106 7.09 -11.78 3.52
N LYS A 107 7.57 -11.85 4.77
CA LYS A 107 8.87 -12.48 5.12
C LYS A 107 8.91 -13.93 4.64
N ARG A 108 7.87 -14.71 4.96
CA ARG A 108 7.78 -16.12 4.52
C ARG A 108 7.72 -16.28 3.00
N LEU A 109 6.95 -15.43 2.32
CA LEU A 109 6.74 -15.52 0.87
C LEU A 109 7.94 -15.07 0.04
N THR A 110 8.69 -14.09 0.54
CA THR A 110 9.76 -13.42 -0.24
C THR A 110 11.17 -13.83 0.19
N GLY A 111 11.32 -14.35 1.42
CA GLY A 111 12.61 -14.61 2.05
C GLY A 111 13.36 -13.34 2.46
N LEU A 112 12.71 -12.18 2.43
CA LEU A 112 13.30 -10.88 2.75
C LEU A 112 13.27 -10.61 4.26
N THR A 113 14.21 -9.77 4.70
CA THR A 113 14.18 -9.24 6.07
C THR A 113 13.05 -8.21 6.21
N GLU A 114 12.63 -7.97 7.45
CA GLU A 114 11.63 -6.97 7.78
C GLU A 114 12.03 -5.57 7.29
N VAL A 115 13.30 -5.20 7.48
CA VAL A 115 13.86 -3.93 7.00
C VAL A 115 13.76 -3.81 5.48
N ALA A 116 14.08 -4.87 4.74
CA ALA A 116 13.96 -4.86 3.28
C ALA A 116 12.49 -4.72 2.83
N ILE A 117 11.56 -5.37 3.54
CA ILE A 117 10.13 -5.23 3.29
C ILE A 117 9.67 -3.80 3.53
N GLU A 118 10.03 -3.18 4.66
CA GLU A 118 9.68 -1.79 4.95
C GLU A 118 10.21 -0.82 3.89
N ILE A 119 11.45 -1.00 3.44
CA ILE A 119 12.05 -0.17 2.39
C ILE A 119 11.21 -0.29 1.10
N VAL A 120 10.91 -1.52 0.68
CA VAL A 120 10.11 -1.74 -0.53
C VAL A 120 8.70 -1.21 -0.40
N LEU A 121 8.05 -1.36 0.76
CA LEU A 121 6.73 -0.79 1.00
C LEU A 121 6.72 0.73 0.92
N ARG A 122 7.78 1.40 1.38
CA ARG A 122 7.94 2.86 1.21
C ARG A 122 8.14 3.26 -0.26
N LEU A 123 8.88 2.45 -1.03
CA LEU A 123 9.01 2.68 -2.48
C LEU A 123 7.66 2.51 -3.17
N LEU A 124 6.92 1.44 -2.86
CA LEU A 124 5.57 1.19 -3.37
C LEU A 124 4.58 2.29 -2.98
N GLN A 125 4.68 2.83 -1.77
CA GLN A 125 3.81 3.93 -1.33
C GLN A 125 4.01 5.20 -2.17
N TYR A 126 5.22 5.40 -2.72
CA TYR A 126 5.50 6.52 -3.60
C TYR A 126 4.98 6.27 -5.04
N THR A 127 5.12 5.05 -5.53
CA THR A 127 4.87 4.70 -6.93
C THR A 127 3.46 4.17 -7.21
N CYS A 128 2.77 3.61 -6.23
CA CYS A 128 1.46 2.99 -6.36
C CYS A 128 0.41 3.72 -5.49
N ASP A 129 -0.46 4.49 -6.13
CA ASP A 129 -1.54 5.22 -5.45
C ASP A 129 -2.63 4.29 -4.87
N ASN A 130 -2.67 3.03 -5.29
CA ASN A 130 -3.64 2.04 -4.85
C ASN A 130 -3.10 1.11 -3.74
N LEU A 131 -1.95 1.41 -3.15
CA LEU A 131 -1.43 0.68 -1.99
C LEU A 131 -2.28 0.98 -0.75
N CYS A 132 -2.82 -0.07 -0.13
CA CYS A 132 -3.67 0.02 1.05
C CYS A 132 -3.02 -0.65 2.26
N PHE A 133 -3.14 0.00 3.42
CA PHE A 133 -2.79 -0.54 4.74
C PHE A 133 -4.06 -0.59 5.58
N MET A 134 -4.40 -1.77 6.10
CA MET A 134 -5.63 -1.96 6.86
C MET A 134 -5.46 -3.08 7.88
N ASP A 135 -5.48 -2.71 9.16
CA ASP A 135 -5.34 -3.64 10.30
C ASP A 135 -4.17 -4.61 10.10
N GLU A 136 -2.96 -4.06 9.96
CA GLU A 136 -1.69 -4.76 9.72
C GLU A 136 -1.58 -5.50 8.37
N LYS A 137 -2.67 -5.61 7.61
CA LYS A 137 -2.66 -6.15 6.26
C LYS A 137 -2.33 -5.09 5.21
N ILE A 138 -1.66 -5.55 4.17
CA ILE A 138 -1.13 -4.76 3.05
C ILE A 138 -1.62 -5.41 1.76
N PHE A 139 -2.15 -4.60 0.85
CA PHE A 139 -2.60 -5.04 -0.48
C PHE A 139 -2.60 -3.89 -1.49
N LEU A 140 -2.55 -4.23 -2.79
CA LEU A 140 -2.92 -3.29 -3.84
C LEU A 140 -4.42 -3.42 -4.13
N SER A 141 -5.15 -2.30 -4.09
CA SER A 141 -6.58 -2.32 -4.39
C SER A 141 -6.85 -2.63 -5.86
N THR A 142 -7.94 -3.36 -6.12
CA THR A 142 -8.35 -3.69 -7.48
C THR A 142 -8.87 -2.44 -8.20
N LYS A 143 -8.52 -2.29 -9.49
CA LYS A 143 -9.06 -1.20 -10.32
C LYS A 143 -10.54 -1.41 -10.63
N GLU A 144 -10.95 -2.67 -10.76
CA GLU A 144 -12.32 -3.06 -11.04
C GLU A 144 -13.06 -3.34 -9.74
N LEU A 145 -14.27 -2.77 -9.62
CA LEU A 145 -15.15 -3.05 -8.50
C LEU A 145 -15.81 -4.42 -8.69
N PRO A 146 -15.98 -5.21 -7.61
CA PRO A 146 -16.67 -6.49 -7.66
C PRO A 146 -18.14 -6.29 -8.03
N LYS A 147 -18.79 -7.35 -8.51
CA LYS A 147 -20.24 -7.33 -8.72
C LYS A 147 -20.95 -7.22 -7.38
N SER A 148 -22.14 -6.60 -7.36
CA SER A 148 -22.92 -6.41 -6.12
C SER A 148 -23.20 -7.72 -5.40
N ALA A 149 -23.45 -8.82 -6.14
CA ALA A 149 -23.68 -10.14 -5.56
C ALA A 149 -22.44 -10.70 -4.84
N ASP A 150 -21.25 -10.55 -5.45
CA ASP A 150 -19.99 -11.02 -4.87
C ASP A 150 -19.64 -10.20 -3.62
N PHE A 151 -19.76 -8.88 -3.71
CA PHE A 151 -19.57 -8.00 -2.56
C PHE A 151 -20.54 -8.34 -1.43
N PHE A 152 -21.84 -8.51 -1.73
CA PHE A 152 -22.84 -8.85 -0.73
C PHE A 152 -22.54 -10.19 -0.07
N SER A 153 -22.09 -11.18 -0.84
CA SER A 153 -21.70 -12.49 -0.31
C SER A 153 -20.59 -12.37 0.72
N VAL A 154 -19.51 -11.64 0.40
CA VAL A 154 -18.40 -11.41 1.34
C VAL A 154 -18.83 -10.59 2.54
N LEU A 155 -19.63 -9.54 2.33
CA LEU A 155 -20.20 -8.73 3.41
C LEU A 155 -21.06 -9.57 4.37
N LYS A 156 -21.89 -10.47 3.82
CA LYS A 156 -22.71 -11.39 4.59
C LYS A 156 -21.87 -12.38 5.38
N ASN A 157 -20.82 -12.95 4.78
CA ASN A 157 -19.91 -13.86 5.46
C ASN A 157 -19.20 -13.18 6.63
N ALA A 158 -18.66 -11.98 6.41
CA ALA A 158 -18.03 -11.18 7.45
C ALA A 158 -19.02 -10.85 8.58
N TYR A 159 -20.24 -10.42 8.25
CA TYR A 159 -21.30 -10.18 9.23
C TYR A 159 -21.61 -11.44 10.06
N LEU A 160 -21.79 -12.59 9.40
CA LEU A 160 -22.09 -13.85 10.08
C LEU A 160 -20.93 -14.28 11.00
N GLU A 161 -19.68 -14.12 10.57
CA GLU A 161 -18.52 -14.38 11.40
C GLU A 161 -18.53 -13.53 12.67
N PHE A 162 -18.66 -12.20 12.55
CA PHE A 162 -18.70 -11.32 13.71
C PHE A 162 -19.93 -11.54 14.60
N SER A 163 -21.05 -12.00 14.03
CA SER A 163 -22.26 -12.33 14.81
C SER A 163 -22.07 -13.55 15.72
N LYS A 164 -21.23 -14.52 15.32
CA LYS A 164 -20.97 -15.75 16.08
C LYS A 164 -20.13 -15.51 17.34
N PHE A 165 -19.26 -14.49 17.31
CA PHE A 165 -18.39 -14.13 18.44
C PHE A 165 -19.04 -13.15 19.44
N ALA A 166 -20.32 -12.82 19.25
CA ALA A 166 -21.08 -12.08 20.26
C ALA A 166 -21.17 -12.94 21.54
N GLN A 167 -20.68 -12.39 22.67
CA GLN A 167 -20.72 -13.05 23.97
C GLN A 167 -22.13 -13.61 24.26
N TRP A 168 -22.16 -14.82 24.85
CA TRP A 168 -23.37 -15.52 25.26
C TRP A 168 -24.37 -14.57 25.93
N GLY A 169 -25.61 -14.53 25.40
CA GLY A 169 -26.71 -13.76 25.98
C GLY A 169 -27.02 -12.40 25.33
N CYS A 170 -26.23 -11.93 24.35
CA CYS A 170 -26.55 -10.71 23.58
C CYS A 170 -26.70 -11.02 22.09
N SER A 171 -27.93 -11.12 21.57
CA SER A 171 -28.17 -11.11 20.13
C SER A 171 -27.87 -9.72 19.57
N LYS A 172 -26.60 -9.40 19.31
CA LYS A 172 -26.27 -8.19 18.58
C LYS A 172 -26.59 -8.43 17.11
N ASN A 173 -27.86 -8.19 16.74
CA ASN A 173 -28.32 -8.05 15.37
C ASN A 173 -27.63 -6.88 14.63
N PHE A 174 -26.79 -6.12 15.33
CA PHE A 174 -26.12 -4.92 14.84
C PHE A 174 -24.62 -5.06 15.08
N ILE A 175 -23.86 -5.08 14.00
CA ILE A 175 -22.40 -5.19 14.02
C ILE A 175 -21.83 -3.85 13.56
N ARG A 176 -20.75 -3.38 14.17
CA ARG A 176 -20.15 -2.12 13.73
C ARG A 176 -19.63 -2.22 12.31
N VAL A 177 -19.95 -1.21 11.50
CA VAL A 177 -19.58 -1.17 10.08
C VAL A 177 -18.07 -1.18 9.89
N ASP A 178 -17.30 -0.50 10.74
CA ASP A 178 -15.84 -0.47 10.60
C ASP A 178 -15.19 -1.85 10.70
N LYS A 179 -15.67 -2.70 11.61
CA LYS A 179 -15.18 -4.08 11.75
C LYS A 179 -15.45 -4.92 10.49
N VAL A 180 -16.68 -4.83 9.98
CA VAL A 180 -17.08 -5.57 8.79
C VAL A 180 -16.35 -5.02 7.56
N ALA A 181 -16.24 -3.69 7.45
CA ALA A 181 -15.57 -3.01 6.34
C ALA A 181 -14.11 -3.44 6.25
N ILE A 182 -13.39 -3.53 7.38
CA ILE A 182 -12.00 -3.98 7.39
C ILE A 182 -11.86 -5.36 6.75
N HIS A 183 -12.67 -6.32 7.23
CA HIS A 183 -12.63 -7.69 6.72
C HIS A 183 -12.99 -7.77 5.23
N VAL A 184 -14.08 -7.10 4.81
CA VAL A 184 -14.51 -7.09 3.40
C VAL A 184 -13.47 -6.43 2.50
N CYS A 185 -12.88 -5.31 2.93
CA CYS A 185 -11.85 -4.62 2.17
C CYS A 185 -10.59 -5.45 2.01
N GLN A 186 -10.17 -6.17 3.05
CA GLN A 186 -9.02 -7.07 2.98
C GLN A 186 -9.30 -8.25 2.03
N GLU A 187 -10.49 -8.86 2.10
CA GLU A 187 -10.84 -10.01 1.25
C GLU A 187 -10.97 -9.61 -0.22
N LEU A 188 -11.69 -8.52 -0.51
CA LEU A 188 -11.95 -8.05 -1.87
C LEU A 188 -10.87 -7.10 -2.40
N ARG A 189 -9.87 -6.76 -1.58
CA ARG A 189 -8.83 -5.75 -1.87
C ARG A 189 -9.44 -4.43 -2.34
N LEU A 190 -10.36 -3.91 -1.55
CA LEU A 190 -11.01 -2.63 -1.79
C LEU A 190 -10.39 -1.54 -0.92
N SER A 191 -10.35 -0.32 -1.47
CA SER A 191 -10.19 0.86 -0.63
C SER A 191 -11.46 1.08 0.21
N LEU A 192 -11.36 1.81 1.32
CA LEU A 192 -12.56 2.18 2.10
C LEU A 192 -13.55 3.01 1.29
N ASP A 193 -13.05 3.85 0.37
CA ASP A 193 -13.89 4.63 -0.54
C ASP A 193 -14.65 3.71 -1.50
N ASP A 194 -14.02 2.67 -2.02
CA ASP A 194 -14.67 1.71 -2.93
C ASP A 194 -15.64 0.79 -2.19
N PHE A 195 -15.30 0.34 -0.98
CA PHE A 195 -16.25 -0.34 -0.10
C PHE A 195 -17.50 0.51 0.13
N SER A 196 -17.31 1.81 0.33
CA SER A 196 -18.38 2.77 0.59
C SER A 196 -19.30 2.97 -0.61
N LYS A 197 -18.73 3.08 -1.82
CA LYS A 197 -19.50 3.09 -3.07
C LYS A 197 -20.31 1.79 -3.24
N MET A 198 -19.68 0.65 -2.99
CA MET A 198 -20.32 -0.66 -3.11
C MET A 198 -21.46 -0.84 -2.10
N LEU A 199 -21.24 -0.40 -0.85
CA LEU A 199 -22.26 -0.44 0.19
C LEU A 199 -23.45 0.44 -0.18
N SER A 200 -23.23 1.69 -0.62
CA SER A 200 -24.31 2.57 -1.09
C SER A 200 -25.14 1.92 -2.19
N LYS A 201 -24.46 1.34 -3.19
CA LYS A 201 -25.12 0.69 -4.32
C LYS A 201 -26.03 -0.47 -3.90
N ILE A 202 -25.65 -1.19 -2.84
CA ILE A 202 -26.42 -2.32 -2.31
C ILE A 202 -27.59 -1.84 -1.44
N LEU A 203 -27.45 -0.73 -0.72
CA LEU A 203 -28.55 -0.12 0.03
C LEU A 203 -29.65 0.44 -0.88
N ASP A 204 -29.25 0.95 -2.04
CA ASP A 204 -30.17 1.44 -3.07
C ASP A 204 -30.82 0.28 -3.88
N SER A 205 -30.47 -0.96 -3.55
CA SER A 205 -30.95 -2.19 -4.20
C SER A 205 -31.77 -3.03 -3.20
N ASP A 206 -32.49 -4.04 -3.68
CA ASP A 206 -33.33 -4.93 -2.85
C ASP A 206 -32.55 -5.95 -1.99
N TYR A 207 -31.31 -5.65 -1.61
CA TYR A 207 -30.56 -6.51 -0.69
C TYR A 207 -31.07 -6.32 0.74
N PRO A 208 -31.16 -7.40 1.54
CA PRO A 208 -31.73 -7.35 2.89
C PRO A 208 -30.75 -6.77 3.92
N ILE A 209 -30.35 -5.50 3.75
CA ILE A 209 -29.41 -4.81 4.63
C ILE A 209 -30.08 -3.59 5.25
N ASP A 210 -29.85 -3.42 6.54
CA ASP A 210 -30.17 -2.20 7.27
C ASP A 210 -28.89 -1.56 7.84
N LEU A 211 -28.83 -0.23 7.82
CA LEU A 211 -27.79 0.55 8.48
C LEU A 211 -28.41 1.46 9.55
N TYR A 212 -27.70 1.56 10.67
CA TYR A 212 -28.07 2.37 11.84
C TYR A 212 -26.88 3.24 12.25
N SER A 213 -27.14 4.46 12.73
CA SER A 213 -26.11 5.36 13.23
C SER A 213 -26.52 5.93 14.60
N GLU A 214 -25.61 5.89 15.57
CA GLU A 214 -25.81 6.55 16.86
C GLU A 214 -25.52 8.06 16.75
N GLY A 215 -26.57 8.88 16.77
CA GLY A 215 -26.48 10.28 17.16
C GLY A 215 -26.63 11.36 16.10
N MET A 216 -26.99 11.07 14.83
CA MET A 216 -27.41 12.09 13.85
C MET A 216 -28.37 11.50 12.80
N SER A 217 -29.28 12.33 12.28
CA SER A 217 -30.24 12.00 11.21
C SER A 217 -29.56 11.43 9.96
N TYR A 218 -30.29 10.61 9.19
CA TYR A 218 -29.94 9.91 7.94
C TYR A 218 -29.18 10.71 6.85
N GLN A 219 -28.90 12.00 7.05
CA GLN A 219 -27.98 12.80 6.22
C GLN A 219 -26.51 12.36 6.35
N PHE A 220 -26.21 11.37 7.19
CA PHE A 220 -24.91 10.71 7.26
C PHE A 220 -24.74 9.67 6.14
N MET A 221 -24.88 10.09 4.88
CA MET A 221 -24.26 9.38 3.77
C MET A 221 -22.97 10.11 3.39
N PRO A 222 -21.79 9.69 3.89
CA PRO A 222 -20.49 10.14 3.36
C PRO A 222 -20.28 9.71 1.91
N PHE A 223 -21.21 8.91 1.39
CA PHE A 223 -21.15 8.14 0.15
C PHE A 223 -21.30 8.99 -1.11
N VAL A 224 -21.66 10.27 -0.97
CA VAL A 224 -21.81 11.22 -2.08
C VAL A 224 -20.75 12.32 -1.93
N ASN A 225 -19.61 12.13 -2.59
CA ASN A 225 -18.62 13.18 -2.89
C ASN A 225 -17.78 13.80 -1.75
N ARG A 226 -17.53 13.13 -0.62
CA ARG A 226 -16.52 13.62 0.36
C ARG A 226 -15.59 12.51 0.83
N LYS A 227 -14.29 12.81 0.94
CA LYS A 227 -13.28 11.98 1.61
C LYS A 227 -13.85 11.55 2.97
N ILE A 228 -14.11 10.26 3.14
CA ILE A 228 -14.75 9.75 4.35
C ILE A 228 -13.70 9.74 5.47
N ASN A 229 -14.04 10.30 6.63
CA ASN A 229 -13.17 10.23 7.80
C ASN A 229 -13.44 8.90 8.54
N PRO A 230 -12.47 7.99 8.70
CA PRO A 230 -12.67 6.69 9.37
C PRO A 230 -13.35 6.78 10.75
N SER A 231 -13.23 7.92 11.44
CA SER A 231 -13.91 8.17 12.72
C SER A 231 -15.43 8.06 12.66
N SER A 232 -16.05 8.26 11.49
CA SER A 232 -17.51 8.21 11.37
C SER A 232 -18.10 6.80 11.36
N TYR A 233 -17.34 5.79 10.95
CA TYR A 233 -17.83 4.40 10.98
C TYR A 233 -17.94 3.83 12.39
N ARG A 234 -17.27 4.44 13.38
CA ARG A 234 -17.25 3.96 14.76
C ARG A 234 -18.61 3.99 15.45
N LYS A 235 -19.56 4.76 14.91
CA LYS A 235 -20.94 4.90 15.40
C LYS A 235 -21.99 4.31 14.45
N CYS A 236 -21.55 3.63 13.38
CA CYS A 236 -22.43 3.02 12.40
C CYS A 236 -22.50 1.51 12.60
N TYR A 237 -23.69 0.94 12.49
CA TYR A 237 -23.95 -0.47 12.64
C TYR A 237 -24.72 -1.01 11.44
N ILE A 238 -24.38 -2.23 11.04
CA ILE A 238 -25.03 -2.98 9.97
C ILE A 238 -25.81 -4.15 10.56
N ARG A 239 -26.98 -4.41 10.00
CA ARG A 239 -27.77 -5.63 10.18
C ARG A 239 -28.07 -6.21 8.82
N ILE A 240 -27.83 -7.51 8.67
CA ILE A 240 -28.27 -8.24 7.48
C ILE A 240 -29.45 -9.10 7.91
N ARG A 241 -30.61 -8.93 7.27
CA ARG A 241 -31.80 -9.73 7.55
C ARG A 241 -31.59 -11.09 6.87
N THR A 242 -31.37 -12.11 7.69
CA THR A 242 -31.28 -13.52 7.28
C THR A 242 -32.65 -14.15 7.16
#